data_AF-A0A382I4U0-F1
#
_entry.id   AF-A0A382I4U0-F1
#
_cell.length_a   1.000
_cell.length_b   1.000
_cell.length_c   1.000
_cell.angle_alpha   90.00
_cell.angle_beta   90.00
_cell.angle_gamma   90.00
#
_symmetry.space_group_name_H-M   'P 1'
#
loop_
_entity.id
_entity.type
_entity.pdbx_description
1 polymer ?
#
loop_
_entity_poly.entity_id
_entity_poly.type
_entity_poly.pdbx_seq_one_letter_code
_entity_poly.pdbx_strand_id
1 'polypeptide(L)'
;RDYVFATRDRHDEAYDRVRAVRDRRYKLIRHYEPQRPYLPWNRYRNRHPVTQELWRRSAAGTLQGAEQLLFDWPRPPEELYDTHVDPFEMVNLADDPGFGRIRSRLQGALDEWMGKVGDLGEMAETEMVNNWYPNGVQPTTAVPLITVYDASHPGLISGVPAPPLRSPALAQLQCGTQGASIAYTLDHGDDDDTGDGEETRWRLYTEPIRLPVGRVYVRARAIRIGYRESEPLTVRLEVSG
;
A
#
# COMPACT_ATOMS: atom_id res chain seq x y z
N ARG A 1 0.91 -21.29 7.06
CA ARG A 1 -0.20 -20.43 6.59
C ARG A 1 -1.35 -21.36 6.24
N ASP A 2 -2.55 -21.09 6.77
CA ASP A 2 -3.73 -21.95 6.54
C ASP A 2 -4.52 -21.52 5.31
N TYR A 3 -4.46 -20.23 4.96
CA TYR A 3 -5.08 -19.66 3.76
C TYR A 3 -4.11 -18.76 2.99
N VAL A 4 -4.33 -18.68 1.68
CA VAL A 4 -3.78 -17.68 0.76
C VAL A 4 -4.95 -16.91 0.17
N PHE A 5 -4.84 -15.58 0.14
CA PHE A 5 -5.86 -14.69 -0.40
C PHE A 5 -5.32 -14.02 -1.67
N ALA A 6 -6.19 -13.80 -2.65
CA ALA A 6 -5.86 -13.08 -3.88
C ALA A 6 -6.98 -12.08 -4.21
N THR A 7 -6.59 -10.94 -4.75
CA THR A 7 -7.51 -9.87 -5.15
C THR A 7 -7.22 -9.42 -6.56
N ARG A 8 -8.28 -9.00 -7.25
CA ARG A 8 -8.22 -8.28 -8.51
C ARG A 8 -9.32 -7.24 -8.50
N ASP A 9 -8.99 -6.01 -8.88
CA ASP A 9 -9.96 -4.91 -8.96
C ASP A 9 -10.22 -4.50 -10.42
N ARG A 10 -9.17 -4.53 -11.25
CA ARG A 10 -9.22 -4.20 -12.67
C ARG A 10 -8.22 -4.99 -13.50
N HIS A 11 -8.52 -5.10 -14.79
CA HIS A 11 -7.58 -5.47 -15.85
C HIS A 11 -7.35 -4.25 -16.75
N ASP A 12 -6.33 -3.47 -16.41
CA ASP A 12 -6.06 -2.19 -17.08
C ASP A 12 -7.26 -1.24 -16.96
N GLU A 13 -7.92 -0.89 -18.08
CA GLU A 13 -9.14 -0.08 -18.13
C GLU A 13 -10.43 -0.82 -17.73
N ALA A 14 -10.41 -2.15 -17.67
CA ALA A 14 -11.62 -2.95 -17.44
C ALA A 14 -11.78 -3.31 -15.96
N TYR A 15 -12.78 -2.73 -15.30
CA TYR A 15 -13.20 -3.16 -13.97
C TYR A 15 -13.63 -4.64 -13.97
N ASP A 16 -13.12 -5.38 -12.98
CA ASP A 16 -13.46 -6.79 -12.75
C ASP A 16 -13.05 -7.17 -11.32
N ARG A 17 -13.89 -6.80 -10.35
CA ARG A 17 -13.64 -7.07 -8.92
C ARG A 17 -13.83 -8.55 -8.62
N VAL A 18 -12.73 -9.22 -8.32
CA VAL A 18 -12.67 -10.64 -7.97
C VAL A 18 -11.85 -10.84 -6.71
N ARG A 19 -12.30 -11.77 -5.87
CA ARG A 19 -11.62 -12.16 -4.64
C ARG A 19 -11.51 -13.66 -4.59
N ALA A 20 -10.40 -14.17 -4.07
CA ALA A 20 -10.22 -15.59 -3.91
C ALA A 20 -9.55 -15.93 -2.58
N VAL A 21 -9.92 -17.07 -2.03
CA VAL A 21 -9.28 -17.70 -0.89
C VAL A 21 -8.97 -19.14 -1.23
N ARG A 22 -7.77 -19.59 -0.87
CA ARG A 22 -7.33 -20.96 -1.08
C ARG A 22 -6.72 -21.52 0.20
N ASP A 23 -7.18 -22.68 0.62
CA ASP A 23 -6.49 -23.48 1.63
C ASP A 23 -5.52 -24.48 0.95
N ARG A 24 -5.09 -25.53 1.65
CA ARG A 24 -4.18 -26.53 1.06
C ARG A 24 -4.79 -27.29 -0.12
N ARG A 25 -6.11 -27.42 -0.19
CA ARG A 25 -6.82 -28.25 -1.17
C ARG A 25 -7.89 -27.49 -1.94
N TYR A 26 -8.70 -26.69 -1.28
CA TYR A 26 -9.85 -26.03 -1.88
C TYR A 26 -9.56 -24.56 -2.18
N LYS A 27 -10.08 -24.09 -3.30
CA LYS A 27 -10.06 -22.67 -3.70
C LYS A 27 -11.47 -22.19 -3.96
N LEU A 28 -11.83 -21.08 -3.34
CA LEU A 28 -13.04 -20.33 -3.62
C LEU A 28 -12.68 -19.06 -4.38
N ILE A 29 -13.39 -18.77 -5.46
CA ILE A 29 -13.33 -17.51 -6.21
C ILE A 29 -14.71 -16.87 -6.11
N ARG A 30 -14.77 -15.56 -5.83
CA ARG A 30 -16.00 -14.77 -5.77
C ARG A 30 -15.92 -13.64 -6.78
N HIS A 31 -16.92 -13.57 -7.66
CA HIS A 31 -17.08 -12.54 -8.67
C HIS A 31 -18.10 -11.52 -8.21
N TYR A 32 -17.70 -10.25 -8.13
CA TYR A 32 -18.61 -9.16 -7.78
C TYR A 32 -19.29 -8.55 -9.02
N GLU A 33 -18.85 -8.93 -10.22
CA GLU A 33 -19.47 -8.57 -11.50
C GLU A 33 -19.75 -9.82 -12.35
N PRO A 34 -20.64 -10.74 -11.90
CA PRO A 34 -20.92 -12.00 -12.60
C PRO A 34 -21.55 -11.80 -13.98
N GLN A 35 -22.18 -10.65 -14.24
CA GLN A 35 -22.74 -10.28 -15.53
C GLN A 35 -21.69 -10.02 -16.63
N ARG A 36 -20.39 -10.02 -16.28
CA ARG A 36 -19.29 -9.86 -17.24
C ARG A 36 -18.70 -11.24 -17.62
N PRO A 37 -18.16 -11.38 -18.85
CA PRO A 37 -17.44 -12.60 -19.24
C PRO A 37 -16.12 -12.76 -18.47
N TYR A 38 -15.57 -13.98 -18.45
CA TYR A 38 -14.25 -14.25 -17.85
C TYR A 38 -13.11 -13.45 -18.49
N LEU A 39 -13.18 -13.26 -19.82
CA LEU A 39 -12.20 -12.49 -20.58
C LEU A 39 -12.78 -11.08 -20.91
N PRO A 40 -12.56 -10.06 -20.07
CA PRO A 40 -13.01 -8.71 -20.38
C PRO A 40 -12.27 -8.17 -21.60
N TRP A 41 -12.89 -7.30 -22.38
CA TRP A 41 -12.20 -6.62 -23.49
C TRP A 41 -11.06 -5.75 -22.94
N ASN A 42 -9.88 -5.85 -23.55
CA ASN A 42 -8.70 -5.07 -23.18
C ASN A 42 -7.87 -4.80 -24.42
N ARG A 43 -7.60 -3.53 -24.74
CA ARG A 43 -6.95 -3.16 -26.01
C ARG A 43 -5.54 -3.72 -26.11
N TYR A 44 -4.76 -3.65 -25.03
CA TYR A 44 -3.36 -4.05 -25.02
C TYR A 44 -3.22 -5.57 -25.21
N ARG A 45 -3.93 -6.37 -24.41
CA ARG A 45 -3.95 -7.84 -24.51
C ARG A 45 -4.46 -8.32 -25.87
N ASN A 46 -5.43 -7.62 -26.46
CA ASN A 46 -5.99 -7.95 -27.77
C ASN A 46 -4.99 -7.74 -28.92
N ARG A 47 -3.85 -7.08 -28.70
CA ARG A 47 -2.75 -7.04 -29.69
C ARG A 47 -1.98 -8.35 -29.78
N HIS A 48 -2.05 -9.20 -28.75
CA HIS A 48 -1.32 -10.46 -28.75
C HIS A 48 -1.93 -11.47 -29.75
N PRO A 49 -1.13 -12.13 -30.61
CA PRO A 49 -1.64 -13.02 -31.66
C PRO A 49 -2.56 -14.14 -31.16
N VAL A 50 -2.25 -14.74 -30.00
CA VAL A 50 -3.10 -15.78 -29.38
C VAL A 50 -4.49 -15.22 -29.04
N THR A 51 -4.55 -14.00 -28.51
CA THR A 51 -5.83 -13.37 -28.17
C THR A 51 -6.63 -13.08 -29.44
N GLN A 52 -5.98 -12.62 -30.52
CA GLN A 52 -6.64 -12.40 -31.81
C GLN A 52 -7.23 -13.70 -32.38
N GLU A 53 -6.51 -14.80 -32.28
CA GLU A 53 -6.98 -16.11 -32.72
C GLU A 53 -8.17 -16.61 -31.88
N LEU A 54 -8.12 -16.43 -30.56
CA LEU A 54 -9.26 -16.75 -29.68
C LEU A 54 -10.50 -15.93 -30.03
N TRP A 55 -10.36 -14.63 -30.32
CA TRP A 55 -11.48 -13.80 -30.79
C TRP A 55 -12.03 -14.27 -32.13
N ARG A 56 -11.16 -14.60 -33.09
CA ARG A 56 -11.57 -15.11 -34.41
C ARG A 56 -12.35 -16.43 -34.27
N ARG A 57 -11.85 -17.36 -33.45
CA ARG A 57 -12.49 -18.66 -33.21
C ARG A 57 -13.78 -18.53 -32.40
N SER A 58 -13.82 -17.62 -31.43
CA SER A 58 -15.04 -17.25 -30.68
C SER A 58 -16.12 -16.75 -31.63
N ALA A 59 -15.79 -15.79 -32.50
CA ALA A 59 -16.71 -15.26 -33.49
C ALA A 59 -17.20 -16.30 -34.51
N ALA A 60 -16.35 -17.29 -34.82
CA ALA A 60 -16.71 -18.41 -35.70
C ALA A 60 -17.49 -19.54 -34.99
N GLY A 61 -17.67 -19.48 -33.66
CA GLY A 61 -18.33 -20.56 -32.89
C GLY A 61 -17.53 -21.87 -32.86
N THR A 62 -16.19 -21.79 -32.95
CA THR A 62 -15.30 -22.96 -33.09
C THR A 62 -14.43 -23.24 -31.85
N LEU A 63 -14.66 -22.53 -30.75
CA LEU A 63 -14.00 -22.80 -29.48
C LEU A 63 -14.54 -24.07 -28.84
N GLN A 64 -13.67 -24.78 -28.11
CA GLN A 64 -14.03 -26.03 -27.45
C GLN A 64 -13.39 -26.12 -26.07
N GLY A 65 -14.06 -26.81 -25.14
CA GLY A 65 -13.54 -27.08 -23.80
C GLY A 65 -13.12 -25.81 -23.06
N ALA A 66 -11.90 -25.81 -22.52
CA ALA A 66 -11.37 -24.72 -21.71
C ALA A 66 -11.25 -23.38 -22.46
N GLU A 67 -11.14 -23.40 -23.80
CA GLU A 67 -11.06 -22.15 -24.57
C GLU A 67 -12.39 -21.41 -24.58
N GLN A 68 -13.51 -22.16 -24.62
CA GLN A 68 -14.86 -21.60 -24.60
C GLN A 68 -15.15 -20.92 -23.26
N LEU A 69 -14.68 -21.51 -22.15
CA LEU A 69 -14.87 -20.97 -20.80
C LEU A 69 -14.43 -19.50 -20.68
N LEU A 70 -13.36 -19.10 -21.38
CA LEU A 70 -12.89 -17.71 -21.37
C LEU A 70 -13.93 -16.69 -21.88
N PHE A 71 -14.85 -17.14 -22.73
CA PHE A 71 -15.87 -16.30 -23.37
C PHE A 71 -17.26 -16.50 -22.77
N ASP A 72 -17.41 -17.41 -21.81
CA ASP A 72 -18.70 -17.69 -21.19
C ASP A 72 -19.17 -16.50 -20.34
N TRP A 73 -20.48 -16.26 -20.43
CA TRP A 73 -21.20 -15.26 -19.64
C TRP A 73 -22.67 -15.69 -19.48
N PRO A 74 -23.34 -15.35 -18.36
CA PRO A 74 -22.76 -14.78 -17.14
C PRO A 74 -21.89 -15.80 -16.39
N ARG A 75 -20.95 -15.29 -15.59
CA ARG A 75 -20.17 -16.10 -14.66
C ARG A 75 -21.02 -16.49 -13.44
N PRO A 76 -20.75 -17.64 -12.82
CA PRO A 76 -21.31 -17.91 -11.50
C PRO A 76 -20.79 -16.86 -10.49
N PRO A 77 -21.61 -16.39 -9.53
CA PRO A 77 -21.14 -15.45 -8.49
C PRO A 77 -20.00 -16.02 -7.64
N GLU A 78 -19.96 -17.34 -7.49
CA GLU A 78 -18.91 -18.05 -6.78
C GLU A 78 -18.50 -19.33 -7.51
N GLU A 79 -17.22 -19.66 -7.42
CA GLU A 79 -16.64 -20.89 -7.92
C GLU A 79 -15.86 -21.58 -6.81
N LEU A 80 -16.05 -22.89 -6.66
CA LEU A 80 -15.34 -23.72 -5.70
C LEU A 80 -14.64 -24.85 -6.42
N TYR A 81 -13.34 -25.00 -6.19
CA TYR A 81 -12.52 -26.03 -6.82
C TYR A 81 -11.80 -26.89 -5.80
N ASP A 82 -11.75 -28.19 -6.05
CA ASP A 82 -10.86 -29.12 -5.36
C ASP A 82 -9.55 -29.24 -6.13
N THR A 83 -8.55 -28.42 -5.78
CA THR A 83 -7.29 -28.30 -6.53
C THR A 83 -6.41 -29.57 -6.47
N HIS A 84 -6.76 -30.56 -5.66
CA HIS A 84 -6.08 -31.86 -5.65
C HIS A 84 -6.63 -32.80 -6.73
N VAL A 85 -7.96 -32.82 -6.91
CA VAL A 85 -8.64 -33.68 -7.90
C VAL A 85 -8.69 -33.00 -9.26
N ASP A 86 -8.86 -31.68 -9.25
CA ASP A 86 -8.97 -30.83 -10.42
C ASP A 86 -7.93 -29.70 -10.34
N PRO A 87 -6.65 -29.99 -10.66
CA PRO A 87 -5.58 -29.01 -10.60
C PRO A 87 -5.71 -27.88 -11.63
N PHE A 88 -6.58 -28.06 -12.63
CA PHE A 88 -6.84 -27.08 -13.68
C PHE A 88 -8.10 -26.24 -13.44
N GLU A 89 -8.82 -26.49 -12.34
CA GLU A 89 -9.97 -25.69 -11.91
C GLU A 89 -11.07 -25.63 -13.00
N MET A 90 -11.34 -26.77 -13.64
CA MET A 90 -12.31 -26.91 -14.72
C MET A 90 -13.72 -27.30 -14.24
N VAL A 91 -13.85 -27.86 -13.04
CA VAL A 91 -15.12 -28.35 -12.48
C VAL A 91 -15.52 -27.51 -11.27
N ASN A 92 -16.47 -26.59 -11.48
CA ASN A 92 -17.00 -25.78 -10.39
C ASN A 92 -17.95 -26.62 -9.49
N LEU A 93 -17.60 -26.71 -8.21
CA LEU A 93 -18.33 -27.43 -7.15
C LEU A 93 -19.21 -26.50 -6.30
N ALA A 94 -19.34 -25.21 -6.65
CA ALA A 94 -20.02 -24.23 -5.80
C ALA A 94 -21.50 -24.56 -5.57
N ASP A 95 -22.17 -25.16 -6.54
CA ASP A 95 -23.58 -25.55 -6.46
C ASP A 95 -23.79 -27.01 -6.01
N ASP A 96 -22.71 -27.75 -5.74
CA ASP A 96 -22.81 -29.12 -5.24
C ASP A 96 -23.12 -29.10 -3.72
N PRO A 97 -24.28 -29.66 -3.30
CA PRO A 97 -24.68 -29.66 -1.88
C PRO A 97 -23.70 -30.41 -0.98
N GLY A 98 -22.94 -31.39 -1.51
CA GLY A 98 -21.92 -32.13 -0.76
C GLY A 98 -20.75 -31.25 -0.31
N PHE A 99 -20.52 -30.12 -0.99
CA PHE A 99 -19.43 -29.19 -0.69
C PHE A 99 -19.88 -27.94 0.07
N GLY A 100 -21.16 -27.83 0.45
CA GLY A 100 -21.72 -26.65 1.12
C GLY A 100 -20.95 -26.23 2.38
N ARG A 101 -20.53 -27.19 3.22
CA ARG A 101 -19.73 -26.91 4.43
C ARG A 101 -18.36 -26.31 4.09
N ILE A 102 -17.73 -26.77 3.02
CA ILE A 102 -16.42 -26.27 2.57
C ILE A 102 -16.59 -24.86 2.00
N ARG A 103 -17.61 -24.64 1.15
CA ARG A 103 -17.95 -23.33 0.60
C ARG A 103 -18.16 -22.30 1.72
N SER A 104 -19.04 -22.58 2.67
CA SER A 104 -19.34 -21.65 3.78
C SER A 104 -18.12 -21.34 4.65
N ARG A 105 -17.25 -22.33 4.91
CA ARG A 105 -15.99 -22.08 5.64
C ARG A 105 -15.07 -21.12 4.88
N LEU A 106 -14.90 -21.32 3.58
CA LEU A 106 -14.04 -20.45 2.76
C LEU A 106 -14.65 -19.06 2.58
N GLN A 107 -15.97 -18.95 2.40
CA GLN A 107 -16.67 -17.66 2.38
C GLN A 107 -16.38 -16.88 3.68
N GLY A 108 -16.58 -17.50 4.84
CA GLY A 108 -16.30 -16.86 6.13
C GLY A 108 -14.84 -16.43 6.28
N ALA A 109 -13.89 -17.27 5.86
CA ALA A 109 -12.47 -16.90 5.88
C ALA A 109 -12.15 -15.70 4.96
N LEU A 110 -12.79 -15.64 3.79
CA LEU A 110 -12.64 -14.53 2.86
C LEU A 110 -13.23 -13.24 3.43
N ASP A 111 -14.43 -13.31 3.99
CA ASP A 111 -15.13 -12.16 4.59
C ASP A 111 -14.38 -11.59 5.79
N GLU A 112 -13.90 -12.46 6.69
CA GLU A 112 -13.06 -12.06 7.82
C GLU A 112 -11.78 -11.36 7.35
N TRP A 113 -11.12 -11.93 6.32
CA TRP A 113 -9.90 -11.35 5.78
C TRP A 113 -10.14 -9.99 5.14
N MET A 114 -11.19 -9.84 4.31
CA MET A 114 -11.53 -8.56 3.68
C MET A 114 -11.84 -7.49 4.73
N GLY A 115 -12.56 -7.84 5.81
CA GLY A 115 -12.80 -6.94 6.93
C GLY A 115 -11.52 -6.54 7.66
N LYS A 116 -10.61 -7.49 7.89
CA LYS A 116 -9.33 -7.25 8.57
C LYS A 116 -8.40 -6.32 7.82
N VAL A 117 -8.32 -6.46 6.49
CA VAL A 117 -7.42 -5.63 5.67
C VAL A 117 -8.04 -4.29 5.28
N GLY A 118 -9.36 -4.11 5.51
CA GLY A 118 -10.09 -2.93 5.07
C GLY A 118 -10.14 -2.86 3.55
N ASP A 119 -10.57 -3.93 2.89
CA ASP A 119 -10.64 -4.00 1.43
C ASP A 119 -11.48 -2.87 0.84
N LEU A 120 -10.82 -1.98 0.10
CA LEU A 120 -11.44 -0.79 -0.51
C LEU A 120 -12.02 -1.06 -1.91
N GLY A 121 -11.91 -2.27 -2.45
CA GLY A 121 -12.29 -2.53 -3.84
C GLY A 121 -13.78 -2.39 -4.16
N GLU A 122 -14.64 -2.21 -3.15
CA GLU A 122 -16.04 -1.82 -3.34
C GLU A 122 -16.23 -0.33 -3.56
N MET A 123 -15.32 0.48 -3.03
CA MET A 123 -15.35 1.93 -3.14
C MET A 123 -14.99 2.33 -4.56
N ALA A 124 -15.73 3.25 -5.15
CA ALA A 124 -15.38 3.81 -6.45
C ALA A 124 -14.02 4.51 -6.36
N GLU A 125 -13.15 4.34 -7.37
CA GLU A 125 -11.82 4.97 -7.35
C GLU A 125 -11.89 6.49 -7.17
N THR A 126 -12.90 7.15 -7.75
CA THR A 126 -13.15 8.60 -7.57
C THR A 126 -13.38 8.96 -6.10
N GLU A 127 -14.12 8.13 -5.37
CA GLU A 127 -14.37 8.32 -3.95
C GLU A 127 -13.10 8.04 -3.13
N MET A 128 -12.35 6.98 -3.47
CA MET A 128 -11.05 6.69 -2.85
C MET A 128 -10.08 7.87 -3.00
N VAL A 129 -9.97 8.41 -4.21
CA VAL A 129 -9.13 9.59 -4.50
C VAL A 129 -9.60 10.80 -3.72
N ASN A 130 -10.90 11.06 -3.63
CA ASN A 130 -11.42 12.18 -2.85
C ASN A 130 -11.17 12.00 -1.33
N ASN A 131 -11.19 10.78 -0.82
CA ASN A 131 -10.84 10.49 0.57
C ASN A 131 -9.34 10.75 0.85
N TRP A 132 -8.47 10.50 -0.13
CA TRP A 132 -7.04 10.80 -0.01
C TRP A 132 -6.74 12.28 -0.24
N TYR A 133 -7.35 12.90 -1.25
CA TYR A 133 -7.17 14.28 -1.70
C TYR A 133 -8.52 15.01 -1.69
N PRO A 134 -9.01 15.42 -0.50
CA PRO A 134 -10.27 16.14 -0.40
C PRO A 134 -10.28 17.38 -1.28
N ASN A 135 -11.34 17.55 -2.08
CA ASN A 135 -11.48 18.64 -3.05
C ASN A 135 -10.36 18.68 -4.12
N GLY A 136 -9.71 17.53 -4.39
CA GLY A 136 -8.59 17.42 -5.32
C GLY A 136 -7.29 18.06 -4.80
N VAL A 137 -7.23 18.43 -3.52
CA VAL A 137 -6.04 19.04 -2.92
C VAL A 137 -5.21 17.98 -2.22
N GLN A 138 -3.99 17.75 -2.72
CA GLN A 138 -3.04 16.87 -2.06
C GLN A 138 -2.65 17.45 -0.68
N PRO A 139 -2.85 16.72 0.42
CA PRO A 139 -2.45 17.14 1.76
C PRO A 139 -0.93 17.30 1.88
N THR A 140 -0.48 18.09 2.85
CA THR A 140 0.94 18.29 3.16
C THR A 140 1.30 17.56 4.45
N THR A 141 2.47 16.91 4.47
CA THR A 141 3.01 16.26 5.67
C THR A 141 3.33 17.31 6.72
N ALA A 142 3.01 17.04 7.99
CA ALA A 142 3.30 17.95 9.09
C ALA A 142 4.82 18.13 9.26
N VAL A 143 5.23 19.36 9.58
CA VAL A 143 6.63 19.69 9.86
C VAL A 143 7.14 18.84 11.03
N PRO A 144 8.35 18.26 10.95
CA PRO A 144 8.94 17.55 12.06
C PRO A 144 9.04 18.44 13.31
N LEU A 145 8.81 17.85 14.46
CA LEU A 145 9.11 18.42 15.77
C LEU A 145 10.38 17.79 16.30
N ILE A 146 11.19 18.58 16.99
CA ILE A 146 12.40 18.13 17.68
C ILE A 146 12.21 18.27 19.19
N THR A 147 12.60 17.25 19.92
CA THR A 147 12.68 17.25 21.38
C THR A 147 14.13 16.98 21.74
N VAL A 148 14.76 17.89 22.47
CA VAL A 148 16.15 17.74 22.91
C VAL A 148 16.20 17.41 24.39
N TYR A 149 17.21 16.63 24.79
CA TYR A 149 17.41 16.29 26.19
C TYR A 149 18.87 16.02 26.54
N ASP A 150 19.22 16.39 27.76
CA ASP A 150 20.51 16.19 28.42
C ASP A 150 20.31 16.01 29.93
N ALA A 151 21.37 16.07 30.72
CA ALA A 151 21.29 15.95 32.18
C ALA A 151 20.45 17.04 32.88
N SER A 152 20.34 18.23 32.28
CA SER A 152 19.58 19.39 32.79
C SER A 152 18.18 19.54 32.18
N HIS A 153 17.95 18.94 31.02
CA HIS A 153 16.74 19.07 30.22
C HIS A 153 16.17 17.68 29.97
N PRO A 154 15.20 17.21 30.77
CA PRO A 154 14.65 15.86 30.63
C PRO A 154 13.67 15.69 29.45
N GLY A 155 13.73 16.55 28.42
CA GLY A 155 12.91 16.42 27.21
C GLY A 155 11.43 16.82 27.36
N LEU A 156 11.12 17.72 28.31
CA LEU A 156 9.75 18.14 28.61
C LEU A 156 9.16 19.13 27.59
N ILE A 157 9.98 19.70 26.72
CA ILE A 157 9.57 20.70 25.73
C ILE A 157 9.99 20.22 24.35
N SER A 158 9.04 20.21 23.42
CA SER A 158 9.28 19.93 22.00
C SER A 158 9.14 21.22 21.20
N GLY A 159 10.07 21.47 20.28
CA GLY A 159 10.10 22.65 19.43
C GLY A 159 11.32 23.55 19.66
N VAL A 160 11.25 24.76 19.08
CA VAL A 160 12.31 25.77 19.01
C VAL A 160 11.81 27.06 19.67
N PRO A 161 12.66 27.87 20.35
CA PRO A 161 14.10 27.68 20.57
C PRO A 161 14.40 26.60 21.62
N ALA A 162 15.44 25.81 21.34
CA ALA A 162 15.98 24.87 22.30
C ALA A 162 16.95 25.59 23.26
N PRO A 163 16.99 25.19 24.54
CA PRO A 163 17.97 25.72 25.49
C PRO A 163 19.40 25.25 25.13
N PRO A 164 20.46 25.92 25.62
CA PRO A 164 21.82 25.40 25.55
C PRO A 164 21.92 24.04 26.24
N LEU A 165 22.59 23.09 25.61
CA LEU A 165 22.68 21.71 26.07
C LEU A 165 24.06 21.39 26.66
N ARG A 166 24.15 20.34 27.47
CA ARG A 166 25.39 19.75 27.98
C ARG A 166 25.55 18.33 27.45
N SER A 167 26.75 18.00 27.00
CA SER A 167 27.07 16.64 26.57
C SER A 167 27.04 15.67 27.77
N PRO A 168 26.52 14.44 27.60
CA PRO A 168 25.88 13.90 26.40
C PRO A 168 24.48 14.47 26.17
N ALA A 169 24.21 14.90 24.93
CA ALA A 169 22.91 15.43 24.50
C ALA A 169 22.31 14.60 23.35
N LEU A 170 20.99 14.47 23.36
CA LEU A 170 20.23 13.71 22.36
C LEU A 170 19.10 14.57 21.79
N ALA A 171 18.74 14.31 20.53
CA ALA A 171 17.58 14.87 19.87
C ALA A 171 16.67 13.76 19.34
N GLN A 172 15.38 13.86 19.63
CA GLN A 172 14.34 12.99 19.08
C GLN A 172 13.50 13.78 18.08
N LEU A 173 13.24 13.19 16.92
CA LEU A 173 12.36 13.76 15.90
C LEU A 173 11.01 13.04 15.91
N GLN A 174 9.94 13.80 15.70
CA GLN A 174 8.56 13.31 15.63
C GLN A 174 7.80 14.03 14.51
N CYS A 175 6.79 13.40 13.93
CA CYS A 175 5.91 14.02 12.94
C CYS A 175 4.46 13.69 13.30
N GLY A 176 3.59 14.70 13.33
CA GLY A 176 2.17 14.53 13.63
C GLY A 176 1.39 13.80 12.53
N THR A 177 1.95 13.68 11.33
CA THR A 177 1.34 12.91 10.24
C THR A 177 1.62 11.43 10.43
N GLN A 178 0.58 10.67 10.78
CA GLN A 178 0.68 9.21 10.94
C GLN A 178 1.24 8.53 9.68
N GLY A 179 2.23 7.65 9.87
CA GLY A 179 2.89 6.93 8.78
C GLY A 179 3.89 7.75 7.97
N ALA A 180 4.20 8.99 8.38
CA ALA A 180 5.27 9.75 7.78
C ALA A 180 6.65 9.15 8.15
N SER A 181 7.56 9.19 7.19
CA SER A 181 8.99 8.96 7.40
C SER A 181 9.69 10.31 7.56
N ILE A 182 10.73 10.37 8.40
CA ILE A 182 11.50 11.59 8.65
C ILE A 182 12.93 11.37 8.17
N ALA A 183 13.49 12.33 7.45
CA ALA A 183 14.91 12.38 7.14
C ALA A 183 15.54 13.62 7.81
N TYR A 184 16.82 13.55 8.15
CA TYR A 184 17.54 14.66 8.77
C TYR A 184 18.99 14.75 8.30
N THR A 185 19.60 15.93 8.48
CA THR A 185 21.05 16.16 8.40
C THR A 185 21.54 16.89 9.64
N LEU A 186 22.84 16.76 9.91
CA LEU A 186 23.57 17.50 10.93
C LEU A 186 24.71 18.24 10.26
N ASP A 187 24.68 19.56 10.31
CA ASP A 187 25.75 20.41 9.78
C ASP A 187 26.53 21.03 10.94
N HIS A 188 27.86 21.07 10.83
CA HIS A 188 28.78 21.55 11.88
C HIS A 188 29.51 22.83 11.45
N GLY A 189 29.29 23.93 12.17
CA GLY A 189 30.14 25.13 12.15
C GLY A 189 29.88 26.17 11.03
N ASP A 190 29.85 27.44 11.45
CA ASP A 190 29.96 28.78 10.83
C ASP A 190 29.69 29.08 9.34
N ASP A 191 29.36 28.11 8.50
CA ASP A 191 28.90 28.41 7.15
C ASP A 191 27.44 28.89 7.20
N ASP A 192 27.27 30.19 6.94
CA ASP A 192 25.99 30.83 6.59
C ASP A 192 25.46 30.33 5.22
N ASP A 193 26.03 29.24 4.71
CA ASP A 193 25.63 28.61 3.46
C ASP A 193 24.32 27.86 3.66
N THR A 194 23.31 28.34 2.98
CA THR A 194 21.95 27.79 2.94
C THR A 194 21.89 26.36 2.39
N GLY A 195 23.03 25.77 2.00
CA GLY A 195 23.21 24.31 1.95
C GLY A 195 22.38 23.62 0.88
N ASP A 196 22.52 24.10 -0.35
CA ASP A 196 22.30 23.32 -1.59
C ASP A 196 23.65 22.84 -2.17
N GLY A 197 24.71 22.77 -1.34
CA GLY A 197 26.06 22.32 -1.71
C GLY A 197 26.26 20.80 -1.61
N GLU A 198 27.16 20.28 -2.45
CA GLU A 198 27.38 18.88 -2.86
C GLU A 198 27.61 17.79 -1.78
N GLU A 199 27.54 18.09 -0.47
CA GLU A 199 27.83 17.10 0.60
C GLU A 199 26.74 16.94 1.69
N THR A 200 25.53 17.50 1.51
CA THR A 200 24.45 17.32 2.50
C THR A 200 23.91 15.89 2.51
N ARG A 201 24.43 15.05 3.42
CA ARG A 201 24.03 13.64 3.54
C ARG A 201 22.79 13.47 4.44
N TRP A 202 21.62 13.47 3.82
CA TRP A 202 20.37 13.10 4.48
C TRP A 202 20.40 11.67 5.01
N ARG A 203 19.94 11.50 6.25
CA ARG A 203 19.84 10.22 6.97
C ARG A 203 18.37 9.96 7.30
N LEU A 204 17.93 8.72 7.11
CA LEU A 204 16.62 8.29 7.60
C LEU A 204 16.64 8.27 9.12
N TYR A 205 15.64 8.89 9.75
CA TYR A 205 15.51 8.90 11.19
C TYR A 205 14.89 7.58 11.66
N THR A 206 15.68 6.78 12.39
CA THR A 206 15.25 5.49 12.96
C THR A 206 15.45 5.40 14.47
N GLU A 207 16.26 6.29 15.05
CA GLU A 207 16.60 6.32 16.47
C GLU A 207 16.98 7.74 16.92
N PRO A 208 16.96 8.05 18.23
CA PRO A 208 17.41 9.35 18.74
C PRO A 208 18.83 9.71 18.29
N ILE A 209 19.00 10.97 17.89
CA ILE A 209 20.23 11.51 17.33
C ILE A 209 21.15 11.95 18.46
N ARG A 210 22.39 11.43 18.48
CA ARG A 210 23.45 11.96 19.36
C ARG A 210 23.97 13.28 18.82
N LEU A 211 23.86 14.34 19.63
CA LEU A 211 24.34 15.66 19.28
C LEU A 211 25.81 15.80 19.67
N PRO A 212 26.70 16.21 18.75
CA PRO A 212 28.10 16.46 19.09
C PRO A 212 28.26 17.78 19.86
N VAL A 213 29.38 17.91 20.58
CA VAL A 213 29.78 19.15 21.25
C VAL A 213 30.03 20.24 20.22
N GLY A 214 29.59 21.47 20.49
CA GLY A 214 29.70 22.64 19.64
C GLY A 214 28.36 23.08 19.05
N ARG A 215 28.44 23.96 18.05
CA ARG A 215 27.29 24.45 17.29
C ARG A 215 26.87 23.41 16.25
N VAL A 216 25.60 23.00 16.29
CA VAL A 216 25.04 22.04 15.33
C VAL A 216 23.74 22.57 14.74
N TYR A 217 23.61 22.44 13.42
CA TYR A 217 22.36 22.67 12.70
C TYR A 217 21.69 21.34 12.45
N VAL A 218 20.49 21.15 12.99
CA VAL A 218 19.62 20.02 12.68
C VAL A 218 18.62 20.48 11.64
N ARG A 219 18.70 19.92 10.43
CA ARG A 219 17.66 20.11 9.40
C ARG A 219 16.89 18.80 9.25
N ALA A 220 15.57 18.85 9.20
CA ALA A 220 14.73 17.68 9.03
C ALA A 220 13.53 17.94 8.13
N ARG A 221 13.11 16.92 7.38
CA ARG A 221 11.88 16.90 6.57
C ARG A 221 11.12 15.61 6.79
N ALA A 222 9.80 15.67 6.67
CA ALA A 222 8.94 14.51 6.74
C ALA A 222 8.16 14.32 5.43
N ILE A 223 7.96 13.05 5.06
CA ILE A 223 7.14 12.67 3.92
C ILE A 223 6.26 11.47 4.28
N ARG A 224 4.96 11.57 4.01
CA ARG A 224 4.04 10.43 3.95
C ARG A 224 3.72 10.14 2.49
N ILE A 225 3.75 8.87 2.08
CA ILE A 225 3.34 8.48 0.72
C ILE A 225 1.93 9.00 0.42
N GLY A 226 1.78 9.63 -0.74
CA GLY A 226 0.54 10.30 -1.16
C GLY A 226 0.42 11.75 -0.68
N TYR A 227 1.22 12.21 0.29
CA TYR A 227 1.20 13.60 0.75
C TYR A 227 2.33 14.39 0.07
N ARG A 228 2.24 15.72 0.07
CA ARG A 228 3.37 16.60 -0.20
C ARG A 228 4.37 16.52 0.97
N GLU A 229 5.64 16.77 0.65
CA GLU A 229 6.70 16.89 1.65
C GLU A 229 6.40 18.03 2.62
N SER A 230 6.81 17.88 3.87
CA SER A 230 6.71 18.96 4.85
C SER A 230 7.63 20.13 4.49
N GLU A 231 7.30 21.33 4.98
CA GLU A 231 8.31 22.38 5.12
C GLU A 231 9.49 21.86 5.97
N PRO A 232 10.72 22.33 5.73
CA PRO A 232 11.88 21.92 6.50
C PRO A 232 11.83 22.48 7.92
N LEU A 233 12.10 21.62 8.89
CA LEU A 233 12.53 22.02 10.22
C LEU A 233 14.02 22.37 10.14
N THR A 234 14.43 23.57 10.56
CA THR A 234 15.83 23.95 10.73
C THR A 234 16.05 24.51 12.13
N VAL A 235 16.93 23.88 12.91
CA VAL A 235 17.19 24.25 14.30
C VAL A 235 18.68 24.37 14.55
N ARG A 236 19.09 25.50 15.12
CA ARG A 236 20.45 25.69 15.63
C ARG A 236 20.49 25.33 17.11
N LEU A 237 21.37 24.42 17.48
CA LEU A 237 21.61 23.98 18.86
C LEU A 237 23.05 24.29 19.25
N GLU A 238 23.26 24.59 20.54
CA GLU A 238 24.57 24.78 21.14
C GLU A 238 24.76 23.72 22.23
N VAL A 239 25.79 22.87 22.08
CA VAL A 239 26.09 21.78 23.03
C VAL A 239 27.45 22.03 23.68
N SER A 240 27.45 22.25 24.99
CA SER A 240 28.65 22.41 25.82
C SER A 240 29.21 21.07 26.30
N GLY A 241 30.52 21.02 26.57
CA GLY A 241 31.23 19.84 27.08
C GLY A 241 31.09 19.62 28.58
#